data_AF-A0A267FWX7-F1
#
_entry.id   AF-A0A267FWX7-F1
#
_cell.length_a   1.000
_cell.length_b   1.000
_cell.length_c   1.000
_cell.angle_alpha   90.00
_cell.angle_beta   90.00
_cell.angle_gamma   90.00
#
_symmetry.space_group_name_H-M   'P 1'
#
loop_
_entity.id
_entity.type
_entity.pdbx_description
1 polymer ?
#
loop_
_entity_poly.entity_id
_entity_poly.type
_entity_poly.pdbx_seq_one_letter_code
_entity_poly.pdbx_strand_id
1 'polypeptide(L)'
;MPGTYLTTVMDPDLSLVTRISHNRGADWMKLQAPSGECLLGEGAGSGSCQLQLVSAYSIARGHPAQMPVSLATAPGLLIAHGNTGASVQTSSPSNVYLSNNGGHTWSKVLEGPHFVQLGNNGGFIAAVAHGNSGPQVMKFSTDAGRCWHSYKFTSEEYRFTGFVSEPGSRATSVAIWGFSSLSQHWRVFVLDFAAILTRECSASDYEPWLANGALSYSESSNSSSGSSERGCVFGAKQTIMRLKPDSLCANNYSYTPSQTVEPCNCTKADFGCEFGYKREFSGRDCVRDPGVPELDVCTDEDSVQRVLTDGYRKLPGNLCSGGFAPNRTEQTALQGKRCSELLKRQRERADAAEATKLAASSEAAAKLAAQLAKADAEAEANNRRRLVAVLLPVSAILGGLVCAVLALVLAAKLRERRRQLAAFHYSAVSAAGRCEDVESLSNSTTTPAPTRSGGGGGGGGSRRADDKQQLLLNPPEAEDEGATEVDAAPEVGGLV
;
A
#
# COMPACT_ATOMS: atom_id res chain seq x y z
N MET A 1 -6.50 -3.43 -2.23
CA MET A 1 -7.51 -4.46 -2.52
C MET A 1 -8.89 -3.82 -2.42
N PRO A 2 -9.72 -3.87 -3.48
CA PRO A 2 -11.02 -3.20 -3.47
C PRO A 2 -11.95 -3.75 -2.38
N GLY A 3 -12.58 -2.86 -1.63
CA GLY A 3 -13.56 -3.23 -0.61
C GLY A 3 -12.99 -3.76 0.70
N THR A 4 -11.67 -3.75 0.88
CA THR A 4 -11.02 -4.23 2.10
C THR A 4 -10.73 -3.13 3.10
N TYR A 5 -11.15 -3.32 4.34
CA TYR A 5 -10.98 -2.38 5.44
C TYR A 5 -10.51 -3.10 6.69
N LEU A 6 -9.62 -2.45 7.44
CA LEU A 6 -9.13 -2.90 8.75
C LEU A 6 -9.58 -1.89 9.80
N THR A 7 -9.99 -2.38 10.97
CA THR A 7 -10.31 -1.53 12.10
C THR A 7 -10.04 -2.25 13.43
N THR A 8 -9.99 -1.46 14.51
CA THR A 8 -10.00 -1.97 15.88
C THR A 8 -11.35 -1.68 16.50
N VAL A 9 -11.98 -2.70 17.08
CA VAL A 9 -13.24 -2.57 17.83
C VAL A 9 -12.99 -2.89 19.30
N MET A 10 -13.84 -2.35 20.16
CA MET A 10 -13.86 -2.68 21.58
C MET A 10 -14.98 -3.70 21.81
N ASP A 11 -14.62 -4.89 22.28
CA ASP A 11 -15.58 -5.92 22.67
C ASP A 11 -16.23 -5.56 24.04
N PRO A 12 -17.35 -6.20 24.44
CA PRO A 12 -18.07 -5.87 25.67
C PRO A 12 -17.25 -6.03 26.96
N ASP A 13 -16.20 -6.85 26.92
CA ASP A 13 -15.23 -7.05 28.01
C ASP A 13 -14.15 -5.95 28.05
N LEU A 14 -14.32 -4.88 27.25
CA LEU A 14 -13.39 -3.75 27.08
C LEU A 14 -12.07 -4.14 26.40
N SER A 15 -11.94 -5.37 25.89
CA SER A 15 -10.78 -5.77 25.12
C SER A 15 -10.83 -5.13 23.72
N LEU A 16 -9.66 -4.72 23.23
CA LEU A 16 -9.52 -4.20 21.87
C LEU A 16 -9.18 -5.34 20.92
N VAL A 17 -9.93 -5.51 19.84
CA VAL A 17 -9.72 -6.58 18.86
C VAL A 17 -9.71 -6.04 17.44
N THR A 18 -8.89 -6.64 16.59
CA THR A 18 -8.75 -6.27 15.18
C THR A 18 -9.80 -7.00 14.34
N ARG A 19 -10.46 -6.27 13.44
CA ARG A 19 -11.42 -6.82 12.49
C ARG A 19 -11.05 -6.41 11.07
N ILE A 20 -11.31 -7.30 10.13
CA ILE A 20 -11.15 -7.06 8.69
C ILE A 20 -12.49 -7.28 7.99
N SER A 21 -12.80 -6.44 7.02
CA SER A 21 -13.91 -6.64 6.08
C SER A 21 -13.33 -6.67 4.67
N HIS A 22 -13.87 -7.52 3.81
CA HIS A 22 -13.52 -7.58 2.38
C HIS A 22 -14.68 -7.15 1.47
N ASN A 23 -15.84 -6.84 2.04
CA ASN A 23 -17.07 -6.49 1.33
C ASN A 23 -17.59 -5.11 1.75
N ARG A 24 -16.69 -4.13 1.85
CA ARG A 24 -17.00 -2.73 2.18
C ARG A 24 -17.67 -2.52 3.54
N GLY A 25 -17.32 -3.34 4.52
CA GLY A 25 -17.81 -3.20 5.90
C GLY A 25 -19.18 -3.85 6.14
N ALA A 26 -19.71 -4.62 5.19
CA ALA A 26 -20.95 -5.36 5.39
C ALA A 26 -20.76 -6.50 6.42
N ASP A 27 -19.70 -7.30 6.25
CA ASP A 27 -19.31 -8.35 7.19
C ASP A 27 -17.90 -8.10 7.71
N TRP A 28 -17.71 -8.37 9.01
CA TRP A 28 -16.43 -8.21 9.70
C TRP A 28 -15.97 -9.54 10.30
N MET A 29 -14.76 -9.94 9.95
CA MET A 29 -14.15 -11.18 10.43
C MET A 29 -12.90 -10.88 11.25
N LYS A 30 -12.51 -11.87 12.06
CA LYS A 30 -11.26 -11.84 12.84
C LYS A 30 -10.09 -12.22 11.93
N LEU A 31 -8.91 -11.67 12.17
CA LEU A 31 -7.72 -12.04 11.41
C LEU A 31 -7.15 -13.35 11.94
N GLN A 32 -6.90 -14.30 11.03
CA GLN A 32 -6.25 -15.56 11.38
C GLN A 32 -4.81 -15.30 11.79
N ALA A 33 -4.39 -15.88 12.92
CA ALA A 33 -3.00 -15.88 13.31
C ALA A 33 -2.16 -16.71 12.31
N PRO A 34 -0.93 -16.28 11.98
CA PRO A 34 -0.04 -17.10 11.15
C PRO A 34 0.29 -18.44 11.82
N SER A 35 0.57 -19.46 11.00
CA SER A 35 0.93 -20.80 11.48
C SER A 35 2.15 -20.76 12.41
N GLY A 36 2.04 -21.37 13.59
CA GLY A 36 3.13 -21.47 14.56
C GLY A 36 3.31 -20.27 15.50
N GLU A 37 2.57 -19.18 15.32
CA GLU A 37 2.67 -17.97 16.19
C GLU A 37 1.79 -18.04 17.45
N CYS A 38 0.92 -19.04 17.56
CA CYS A 38 0.11 -19.29 18.76
C CYS A 38 0.80 -20.34 19.63
N LEU A 39 0.95 -20.07 20.93
CA LEU A 39 1.55 -21.00 21.87
C LEU A 39 0.70 -22.28 22.02
N LEU A 40 1.36 -23.42 22.21
CA LEU A 40 0.70 -24.69 22.51
C LEU A 40 -0.11 -24.54 23.83
N GLY A 41 -1.43 -24.60 23.73
CA GLY A 41 -2.37 -24.40 24.84
C GLY A 41 -3.35 -23.24 24.62
N GLU A 42 -2.98 -22.25 23.81
CA GLU A 42 -3.90 -21.26 23.24
C GLU A 42 -4.39 -21.79 21.89
N GLY A 43 -5.26 -22.80 21.97
CA GLY A 43 -5.59 -23.71 20.88
C GLY A 43 -5.70 -23.07 19.49
N ALA A 44 -4.89 -23.60 18.57
CA ALA A 44 -5.24 -23.66 17.15
C ALA A 44 -6.58 -24.41 17.03
N GLY A 45 -7.69 -23.67 17.15
CA GLY A 45 -9.05 -24.21 17.14
C GLY A 45 -10.00 -23.67 18.22
N SER A 46 -9.52 -23.01 19.29
CA SER A 46 -10.39 -22.46 20.35
C SER A 46 -10.93 -21.06 20.03
N GLY A 47 -10.46 -20.42 18.95
CA GLY A 47 -10.83 -19.06 18.58
C GLY A 47 -10.24 -17.97 19.49
N SER A 48 -9.35 -18.33 20.43
CA SER A 48 -8.74 -17.40 21.38
C SER A 48 -7.42 -16.77 20.89
N CYS A 49 -6.74 -17.35 19.89
CA CYS A 49 -5.52 -16.78 19.32
C CYS A 49 -5.76 -16.25 17.90
N GLN A 50 -5.59 -14.94 17.71
CA GLN A 50 -5.77 -14.22 16.45
C GLN A 50 -4.63 -13.25 16.21
N LEU A 51 -4.48 -12.80 14.96
CA LEU A 51 -3.60 -11.68 14.67
C LEU A 51 -4.27 -10.37 15.07
N GLN A 52 -3.60 -9.62 15.93
CA GLN A 52 -4.03 -8.32 16.42
C GLN A 52 -3.07 -7.26 15.90
N LEU A 53 -3.59 -6.31 15.12
CA LEU A 53 -2.76 -5.28 14.52
C LEU A 53 -2.70 -4.05 15.42
N VAL A 54 -1.54 -3.40 15.41
CA VAL A 54 -1.34 -2.10 16.03
C VAL A 54 -2.10 -1.05 15.23
N SER A 55 -2.90 -0.24 15.92
CA SER A 55 -3.69 0.83 15.33
C SER A 55 -3.18 2.21 15.72
N ALA A 56 -3.77 3.26 15.14
CA ALA A 56 -3.47 4.65 15.49
C ALA A 56 -3.68 4.94 16.99
N TYR A 57 -4.56 4.19 17.65
CA TYR A 57 -4.75 4.27 19.09
C TYR A 57 -3.50 3.79 19.85
N SER A 58 -2.99 2.60 19.52
CA SER A 58 -1.77 2.03 20.14
C SER A 58 -0.55 2.92 19.92
N ILE A 59 -0.31 3.30 18.65
CA ILE A 59 0.10 4.64 18.19
C ILE A 59 0.32 5.72 19.26
N ALA A 60 -0.77 6.47 19.45
CA ALA A 60 -0.88 7.60 20.35
C ALA A 60 -0.60 7.25 21.82
N ARG A 61 -0.70 5.98 22.21
CA ARG A 61 -0.37 5.49 23.56
C ARG A 61 1.12 5.15 23.74
N GLY A 62 1.96 5.44 22.75
CA GLY A 62 3.41 5.28 22.83
C GLY A 62 3.91 3.90 22.42
N HIS A 63 3.08 3.09 21.75
CA HIS A 63 3.51 1.79 21.25
C HIS A 63 4.46 1.98 20.04
N PRO A 64 5.68 1.40 20.05
CA PRO A 64 6.67 1.60 18.99
C PRO A 64 6.28 0.88 17.71
N ALA A 65 5.67 1.59 16.76
CA ALA A 65 5.21 1.02 15.50
C ALA A 65 4.94 2.10 14.44
N GLN A 66 4.77 1.65 13.19
CA GLN A 66 4.24 2.44 12.08
C GLN A 66 2.81 1.98 11.73
N MET A 67 1.98 2.90 11.26
CA MET A 67 0.66 2.57 10.70
C MET A 67 0.76 1.53 9.58
N PRO A 68 -0.27 0.68 9.39
CA PRO A 68 -0.29 -0.29 8.29
C PRO A 68 0.00 0.36 6.93
N VAL A 69 0.89 -0.26 6.16
CA VAL A 69 1.35 0.20 4.86
C VAL A 69 0.70 -0.64 3.76
N SER A 70 0.17 0.03 2.73
CA SER A 70 -0.35 -0.60 1.53
C SER A 70 -0.24 0.37 0.35
N LEU A 71 -0.20 -0.16 -0.88
CA LEU A 71 -0.17 0.64 -2.11
C LEU A 71 -1.22 0.12 -3.09
N ALA A 72 -1.91 1.05 -3.77
CA ALA A 72 -2.83 0.69 -4.84
C ALA A 72 -2.10 0.00 -6.02
N THR A 73 -0.83 0.37 -6.24
CA THR A 73 0.05 -0.21 -7.27
C THR A 73 0.73 -1.50 -6.84
N ALA A 74 0.60 -1.93 -5.58
CA ALA A 74 1.07 -3.25 -5.10
C ALA A 74 -0.13 -4.09 -4.60
N PRO A 75 -1.00 -4.60 -5.50
CA PRO A 75 -2.24 -5.26 -5.11
C PRO A 75 -2.01 -6.47 -4.22
N GLY A 76 -2.69 -6.49 -3.07
CA GLY A 76 -2.63 -7.59 -2.11
C GLY A 76 -1.52 -7.44 -1.06
N LEU A 77 -0.54 -6.56 -1.28
CA LEU A 77 0.53 -6.32 -0.31
C LEU A 77 0.05 -5.41 0.83
N LEU A 78 -0.01 -5.95 2.05
CA LEU A 78 -0.28 -5.23 3.28
C LEU A 78 0.83 -5.53 4.28
N ILE A 79 1.37 -4.50 4.94
CA ILE A 79 2.39 -4.67 5.98
C ILE A 79 1.91 -3.94 7.23
N ALA A 80 1.91 -4.62 8.37
CA ALA A 80 1.42 -4.05 9.62
C ALA A 80 2.20 -4.57 10.82
N HIS A 81 2.31 -3.73 11.84
CA HIS A 81 2.77 -4.17 13.15
C HIS A 81 1.63 -4.91 13.86
N GLY A 82 1.94 -5.95 14.61
CA GLY A 82 0.95 -6.70 15.37
C GLY A 82 1.53 -7.69 16.36
N ASN A 83 0.65 -8.36 17.09
CA ASN A 83 0.93 -9.46 18.00
C ASN A 83 -0.12 -10.55 17.79
N THR A 84 0.19 -11.79 18.14
CA THR A 84 -0.81 -12.87 18.21
C THR A 84 -1.38 -12.98 19.62
N GLY A 85 -2.69 -13.15 19.72
CA GLY A 85 -3.40 -13.31 21.00
C GLY A 85 -4.90 -13.02 20.90
N ALA A 86 -5.57 -13.02 22.06
CA ALA A 86 -7.01 -12.77 22.15
C ALA A 86 -7.39 -11.31 21.86
N SER A 87 -6.50 -10.37 22.19
CA SER A 87 -6.74 -8.93 22.08
C SER A 87 -5.45 -8.17 21.77
N VAL A 88 -5.58 -6.92 21.34
CA VAL A 88 -4.48 -6.02 21.02
C VAL A 88 -3.64 -5.78 22.27
N GLN A 89 -2.39 -6.22 22.22
CA GLN A 89 -1.42 -6.02 23.29
C GLN A 89 -0.66 -4.70 23.07
N THR A 90 -0.72 -3.79 24.04
CA THR A 90 0.02 -2.51 23.96
C THR A 90 1.34 -2.53 24.72
N SER A 91 1.52 -3.47 25.66
CA SER A 91 2.68 -3.55 26.57
C SER A 91 3.88 -4.32 26.00
N SER A 92 3.65 -5.29 25.12
CA SER A 92 4.71 -6.10 24.51
C SER A 92 5.12 -5.49 23.16
N PRO A 93 6.42 -5.52 22.78
CA PRO A 93 6.83 -5.05 21.46
C PRO A 93 6.15 -5.87 20.36
N SER A 94 5.77 -5.21 19.27
CA SER A 94 5.11 -5.85 18.13
C SER A 94 6.11 -6.37 17.10
N ASN A 95 5.71 -7.42 16.39
CA ASN A 95 6.41 -7.92 15.21
C ASN A 95 5.81 -7.30 13.96
N VAL A 96 6.50 -7.42 12.82
CA VAL A 96 5.97 -7.03 11.52
C VAL A 96 5.36 -8.25 10.82
N TYR A 97 4.11 -8.09 10.40
CA TYR A 97 3.35 -9.06 9.62
C TYR A 97 3.09 -8.52 8.22
N LEU A 98 3.05 -9.43 7.26
CA LEU A 98 2.79 -9.13 5.87
C LEU A 98 1.67 -10.04 5.35
N SER A 99 0.79 -9.48 4.56
CA SER A 99 -0.14 -10.21 3.71
C SER A 99 0.19 -9.92 2.25
N ASN A 100 0.19 -10.95 1.40
CA ASN A 100 0.37 -10.83 -0.04
C ASN A 100 -0.93 -11.11 -0.83
N ASN A 101 -2.03 -11.34 -0.12
CA ASN A 101 -3.35 -11.61 -0.68
C ASN A 101 -4.40 -10.68 -0.09
N GLY A 102 -4.00 -9.49 0.36
CA GLY A 102 -4.88 -8.41 0.79
C GLY A 102 -5.60 -8.65 2.11
N GLY A 103 -4.99 -9.42 3.01
CA GLY A 103 -5.41 -9.56 4.40
C GLY A 103 -6.12 -10.86 4.73
N HIS A 104 -6.29 -11.76 3.74
CA HIS A 104 -6.86 -13.10 3.96
C HIS A 104 -5.93 -13.99 4.79
N THR A 105 -4.64 -13.98 4.46
CA THR A 105 -3.59 -14.68 5.22
C THR A 105 -2.44 -13.75 5.53
N TRP A 106 -1.78 -14.01 6.66
CA TRP A 106 -0.67 -13.22 7.14
C TRP A 106 0.51 -14.12 7.48
N SER A 107 1.71 -13.58 7.36
CA SER A 107 2.97 -14.19 7.81
C SER A 107 3.76 -13.20 8.64
N LYS A 108 4.39 -13.66 9.73
CA LYS A 108 5.40 -12.86 10.44
C LYS A 108 6.63 -12.76 9.53
N VAL A 109 7.08 -11.54 9.24
CA VAL A 109 8.20 -11.30 8.32
C VAL A 109 9.42 -10.67 9.00
N LEU A 110 9.23 -9.94 10.10
CA LEU A 110 10.33 -9.39 10.90
C LEU A 110 9.99 -9.49 12.38
N GLU A 111 10.97 -9.90 13.18
CA GLU A 111 10.87 -9.91 14.64
C GLU A 111 11.16 -8.53 15.22
N GLY A 112 10.27 -8.06 16.10
CA GLY A 112 10.34 -6.73 16.67
C GLY A 112 9.89 -5.61 15.72
N PRO A 113 9.73 -4.38 16.27
CA PRO A 113 9.17 -3.28 15.51
C PRO A 113 10.18 -2.77 14.48
N HIS A 114 9.71 -2.43 13.28
CA HIS A 114 10.55 -1.90 12.20
C HIS A 114 9.82 -0.78 11.46
N PHE A 115 10.54 0.28 11.09
CA PHE A 115 10.05 1.17 10.04
C PHE A 115 10.10 0.45 8.71
N VAL A 116 9.05 0.57 7.90
CA VAL A 116 8.94 -0.12 6.61
C VAL A 116 8.57 0.87 5.51
N GLN A 117 9.25 0.76 4.37
CA GLN A 117 9.01 1.55 3.17
C GLN A 117 8.85 0.63 1.96
N LEU A 118 7.79 0.84 1.20
CA LEU A 118 7.61 0.23 -0.12
C LEU A 118 8.19 1.14 -1.21
N GLY A 119 8.82 0.54 -2.21
CA GLY A 119 9.29 1.27 -3.39
C GLY A 119 9.07 0.48 -4.68
N ASN A 120 9.28 1.16 -5.80
CA ASN A 120 9.04 0.64 -7.15
C ASN A 120 7.70 -0.12 -7.29
N ASN A 121 6.60 0.48 -6.82
CA ASN A 121 5.26 -0.11 -6.86
C ASN A 121 5.15 -1.48 -6.16
N GLY A 122 5.94 -1.70 -5.11
CA GLY A 122 6.02 -2.98 -4.40
C GLY A 122 7.10 -3.93 -4.93
N GLY A 123 7.93 -3.49 -5.89
CA GLY A 123 9.08 -4.24 -6.37
C GLY A 123 10.16 -4.45 -5.30
N PHE A 124 10.21 -3.59 -4.26
CA PHE A 124 11.00 -3.87 -3.07
C PHE A 124 10.33 -3.35 -1.80
N ILE A 125 10.75 -3.96 -0.69
CA ILE A 125 10.40 -3.58 0.68
C ILE A 125 11.72 -3.29 1.41
N ALA A 126 11.85 -2.10 1.99
CA ALA A 126 12.96 -1.74 2.86
C ALA A 126 12.49 -1.63 4.30
N ALA A 127 13.29 -2.11 5.25
CA ALA A 127 12.98 -2.08 6.66
C ALA A 127 14.20 -1.72 7.52
N VAL A 128 13.97 -0.95 8.57
CA VAL A 128 14.98 -0.58 9.58
C VAL A 128 14.38 -0.82 10.95
N ALA A 129 15.10 -1.54 11.81
CA ALA A 129 14.61 -1.86 13.15
C ALA A 129 14.31 -0.59 13.97
N HIS A 130 13.19 -0.60 14.67
CA HIS A 130 12.79 0.47 15.57
C HIS A 130 13.43 0.23 16.94
N GLY A 131 14.47 0.99 17.28
CA GLY A 131 15.19 0.79 18.53
C GLY A 131 16.34 1.77 18.75
N ASN A 132 16.91 1.73 19.96
CA ASN A 132 17.99 2.63 20.39
C ASN A 132 19.39 2.20 19.95
N SER A 133 19.60 0.92 19.65
CA SER A 133 20.86 0.43 19.08
C SER A 133 20.86 0.75 17.59
N GLY A 134 21.63 1.77 17.20
CA GLY A 134 21.64 2.35 15.86
C GLY A 134 21.63 1.30 14.77
N PRO A 135 20.49 1.11 14.05
CA PRO A 135 20.44 0.13 13.00
C PRO A 135 21.25 0.68 11.83
N GLN A 136 22.54 0.39 11.86
CA GLN A 136 23.49 0.55 10.76
C GLN A 136 23.16 -0.39 9.59
N VAL A 137 22.17 -1.27 9.80
CA VAL A 137 21.72 -2.30 8.90
C VAL A 137 20.30 -1.99 8.47
N MET A 138 20.11 -1.93 7.15
CA MET A 138 18.79 -1.98 6.51
C MET A 138 18.53 -3.42 6.11
N LYS A 139 17.32 -3.91 6.39
CA LYS A 139 16.82 -5.15 5.80
C LYS A 139 16.02 -4.83 4.54
N PHE A 140 16.09 -5.66 3.51
CA PHE A 140 15.27 -5.49 2.31
C PHE A 140 14.80 -6.81 1.73
N SER A 141 13.69 -6.76 1.00
CA SER A 141 13.11 -7.87 0.25
C SER A 141 12.75 -7.40 -1.15
N THR A 142 12.92 -8.26 -2.15
CA THR A 142 12.50 -8.03 -3.56
C THR A 142 11.48 -9.05 -4.04
N ASP A 143 10.97 -9.89 -3.12
CA ASP A 143 10.11 -11.04 -3.42
C ASP A 143 8.83 -11.03 -2.57
N ALA A 144 8.26 -9.83 -2.40
CA ALA A 144 7.06 -9.58 -1.60
C ALA A 144 7.18 -10.04 -0.12
N GLY A 145 8.38 -9.93 0.45
CA GLY A 145 8.65 -10.20 1.88
C GLY A 145 8.86 -11.67 2.23
N ARG A 146 9.05 -12.54 1.23
CA ARG A 146 9.35 -13.97 1.46
C ARG A 146 10.78 -14.17 1.94
N CYS A 147 11.74 -13.46 1.35
CA CYS A 147 13.14 -13.47 1.76
C CYS A 147 13.59 -12.06 2.13
N TRP A 148 14.44 -11.98 3.16
CA TRP A 148 15.00 -10.74 3.66
C TRP A 148 16.52 -10.78 3.67
N HIS A 149 17.13 -9.73 3.15
CA HIS A 149 18.57 -9.55 3.10
C HIS A 149 18.98 -8.37 3.97
N SER A 150 20.15 -8.46 4.61
CA SER A 150 20.69 -7.39 5.46
C SER A 150 21.81 -6.65 4.75
N TYR A 151 21.75 -5.32 4.72
CA TYR A 151 22.76 -4.45 4.14
C TYR A 151 23.23 -3.41 5.16
N LYS A 152 24.53 -3.41 5.46
CA LYS A 152 25.14 -2.42 6.35
C LYS A 152 25.41 -1.12 5.56
N PHE A 153 24.55 -0.11 5.74
CA PHE A 153 24.65 1.15 4.99
C PHE A 153 25.64 2.16 5.59
N THR A 154 26.03 1.98 6.86
CA THR A 154 27.04 2.81 7.52
C THR A 154 27.77 2.05 8.62
N SER A 155 28.99 2.48 8.95
CA SER A 155 29.72 2.03 10.15
C SER A 155 29.64 3.04 11.30
N GLU A 156 29.12 4.25 11.04
CA GLU A 156 28.98 5.30 12.05
C GLU A 156 27.83 4.97 13.01
N GLU A 157 27.96 5.36 14.29
CA GLU A 157 26.81 5.30 15.21
C GLU A 157 25.73 6.27 14.72
N TYR A 158 24.58 5.71 14.33
CA TYR A 158 23.55 6.41 13.58
C TYR A 158 22.18 6.26 14.23
N ARG A 159 21.49 7.37 14.43
CA ARG A 159 20.11 7.43 14.92
C ARG A 159 19.17 7.61 13.74
N PHE A 160 18.46 6.55 13.40
CA PHE A 160 17.44 6.56 12.37
C PHE A 160 16.24 7.42 12.79
N THR A 161 15.74 8.25 11.88
CA THR A 161 14.52 9.05 12.10
C THR A 161 13.38 8.65 11.16
N GLY A 162 13.68 8.23 9.93
CA GLY A 162 12.64 7.88 8.97
C GLY A 162 13.19 7.52 7.59
N PHE A 163 12.31 6.95 6.78
CA PHE A 163 12.52 6.84 5.34
C PHE A 163 11.93 8.07 4.64
N VAL A 164 12.58 8.47 3.55
CA VAL A 164 12.01 9.41 2.58
C VAL A 164 12.10 8.76 1.21
N SER A 165 10.99 8.73 0.51
CA SER A 165 10.90 8.26 -0.86
C SER A 165 10.09 9.25 -1.69
N GLU A 166 10.20 9.15 -3.00
CA GLU A 166 9.35 9.90 -3.91
C GLU A 166 7.87 9.60 -3.64
N PRO A 167 6.99 10.62 -3.57
CA PRO A 167 5.56 10.43 -3.41
C PRO A 167 4.98 9.45 -4.46
N GLY A 168 4.17 8.50 -4.01
CA GLY A 168 3.61 7.45 -4.85
C GLY A 168 4.44 6.17 -4.91
N SER A 169 5.62 6.13 -4.28
CA SER A 169 6.44 4.91 -4.12
C SER A 169 6.82 4.25 -5.45
N ARG A 170 7.11 5.05 -6.48
CA ARG A 170 7.46 4.60 -7.84
C ARG A 170 8.96 4.48 -8.07
N ALA A 171 9.75 5.35 -7.43
CA ALA A 171 11.20 5.31 -7.49
C ALA A 171 11.80 3.97 -7.06
N THR A 172 12.93 3.60 -7.69
CA THR A 172 13.80 2.49 -7.27
C THR A 172 14.71 2.86 -6.12
N SER A 173 14.72 4.12 -5.70
CA SER A 173 15.58 4.62 -4.63
C SER A 173 14.80 4.93 -3.35
N VAL A 174 15.44 4.73 -2.21
CA VAL A 174 14.95 5.15 -0.90
C VAL A 174 16.05 5.90 -0.14
N ALA A 175 15.68 6.99 0.53
CA ALA A 175 16.59 7.74 1.40
C ALA A 175 16.35 7.37 2.87
N ILE A 176 17.40 6.99 3.56
CA ILE A 176 17.43 6.76 5.00
C ILE A 176 17.87 8.07 5.67
N TRP A 177 17.00 8.63 6.51
CA TRP A 177 17.22 9.89 7.23
C TRP A 177 17.52 9.66 8.71
N GLY A 178 18.35 10.54 9.25
CA GLY A 178 18.82 10.44 10.62
C GLY A 178 20.06 11.28 10.86
N PHE A 179 20.69 11.07 12.01
CA PHE A 179 21.85 11.84 12.43
C PHE A 179 22.89 10.95 13.11
N SER A 180 24.13 11.36 13.02
CA SER A 180 25.24 10.70 13.72
C SER A 180 25.10 10.93 15.23
N SER A 181 25.11 9.87 16.04
CA SER A 181 25.05 10.00 17.50
C SER A 181 26.23 10.78 18.06
N LEU A 182 27.41 10.67 17.45
CA LEU A 182 28.63 11.31 17.92
C LEU A 182 28.70 12.78 17.53
N SER A 183 28.53 13.08 16.24
CA SER A 183 28.68 14.44 15.73
C SER A 183 27.39 15.27 15.81
N GLN A 184 26.24 14.63 16.03
CA GLN A 184 24.91 15.25 15.98
C GLN A 184 24.58 15.95 14.66
N HIS A 185 25.31 15.63 13.58
CA HIS A 185 25.04 16.13 12.24
C HIS A 185 24.06 15.20 11.52
N TRP A 186 23.13 15.82 10.77
CA TRP A 186 22.24 15.10 9.87
C TRP A 186 23.03 14.38 8.77
N ARG A 187 22.63 13.16 8.49
CA ARG A 187 23.19 12.31 7.43
C ARG A 187 22.03 11.67 6.68
N VAL A 188 22.17 11.58 5.37
CA VAL A 188 21.18 10.94 4.50
C VAL A 188 21.92 9.91 3.65
N PHE A 189 21.46 8.66 3.70
CA PHE A 189 21.95 7.60 2.85
C PHE A 189 20.89 7.28 1.80
N VAL A 190 21.20 7.53 0.52
CA VAL A 190 20.32 7.20 -0.59
C VAL A 190 20.75 5.85 -1.16
N LEU A 191 19.85 4.88 -1.11
CA LEU A 191 20.07 3.54 -1.64
C LEU A 191 19.25 3.39 -2.91
N ASP A 192 19.91 3.03 -4.01
CA ASP A 192 19.28 2.80 -5.31
C ASP A 192 19.21 1.30 -5.60
N PHE A 193 18.00 0.76 -5.65
CA PHE A 193 17.74 -0.64 -5.95
C PHE A 193 17.88 -0.97 -7.44
N ALA A 194 18.15 0.00 -8.32
CA ALA A 194 18.49 -0.28 -9.73
C ALA A 194 19.73 -1.19 -9.86
N ALA A 195 20.59 -1.24 -8.85
CA ALA A 195 21.72 -2.17 -8.79
C ALA A 195 21.29 -3.64 -8.61
N ILE A 196 20.08 -3.90 -8.12
CA ILE A 196 19.51 -5.24 -7.89
C ILE A 196 18.43 -5.55 -8.92
N LEU A 197 17.55 -4.57 -9.17
CA LEU A 197 16.47 -4.62 -10.16
C LEU A 197 17.01 -4.11 -11.51
N THR A 198 17.95 -4.86 -12.10
CA THR A 198 18.79 -4.40 -13.24
C THR A 198 18.07 -4.34 -14.59
N ARG A 199 16.85 -4.87 -14.68
CA ARG A 199 16.02 -4.87 -15.89
C ARG A 199 14.61 -4.38 -15.58
N GLU A 200 13.94 -3.85 -16.59
CA GLU A 200 12.51 -3.55 -16.51
C GLU A 200 11.68 -4.84 -16.55
N CYS A 201 10.52 -4.81 -15.90
CA CYS A 201 9.55 -5.90 -15.95
C CYS A 201 8.86 -5.96 -17.31
N SER A 202 8.73 -7.17 -17.82
CA SER A 202 8.02 -7.54 -19.04
C SER A 202 6.68 -8.22 -18.71
N ALA A 203 5.84 -8.47 -19.72
CA ALA A 203 4.55 -9.12 -19.50
C ALA A 203 4.66 -10.50 -18.81
N SER A 204 5.75 -11.25 -19.03
CA SER A 204 5.96 -12.57 -18.41
C SER A 204 6.29 -12.51 -16.92
N ASP A 205 6.67 -11.35 -16.39
CA ASP A 205 6.97 -11.13 -14.97
C ASP A 205 5.70 -10.93 -14.12
N TYR A 206 4.54 -10.75 -14.78
CA TYR A 206 3.25 -10.58 -14.12
C TYR A 206 2.41 -11.86 -14.17
N GLU A 207 1.57 -12.06 -13.16
CA GLU A 207 0.60 -13.14 -13.09
C GLU A 207 -0.83 -12.58 -12.89
N PRO A 208 -1.86 -13.22 -13.49
CA PRO A 208 -3.23 -12.92 -13.16
C PRO A 208 -3.55 -13.43 -11.76
N TRP A 209 -4.05 -12.55 -10.91
CA TRP A 209 -4.47 -12.88 -9.55
C TRP A 209 -5.94 -12.53 -9.34
N LEU A 210 -6.77 -13.55 -9.07
CA LEU A 210 -8.17 -13.37 -8.73
C LEU A 210 -8.28 -12.77 -7.32
N ALA A 211 -8.53 -11.46 -7.26
CA ALA A 211 -8.77 -10.76 -6.01
C ALA A 211 -9.97 -11.37 -5.30
N ASN A 212 -9.85 -11.55 -3.98
CA ASN A 212 -10.87 -12.21 -3.15
C ASN A 212 -11.23 -13.64 -3.57
N GLY A 213 -10.41 -14.32 -4.39
CA GLY A 213 -10.68 -15.69 -4.84
C GLY A 213 -10.78 -16.74 -3.73
N ALA A 214 -10.27 -16.42 -2.53
CA ALA A 214 -10.45 -17.22 -1.31
C ALA A 214 -11.85 -17.09 -0.68
N LEU A 215 -12.61 -16.06 -1.03
CA LEU A 215 -13.96 -15.84 -0.52
C LEU A 215 -15.00 -16.54 -1.40
N SER A 216 -15.91 -17.24 -0.74
CA SER A 216 -17.17 -17.70 -1.31
C SER A 216 -18.29 -17.25 -0.39
N TYR A 217 -19.15 -16.36 -0.89
CA TYR A 217 -20.36 -15.92 -0.18
C TYR A 217 -21.60 -16.75 -0.54
N SER A 218 -21.41 -17.81 -1.34
CA SER A 218 -22.45 -18.71 -1.83
C SER A 218 -23.18 -19.44 -0.72
N GLU A 219 -24.52 -19.50 -0.82
CA GLU A 219 -25.41 -20.21 0.12
C GLU A 219 -25.62 -21.68 -0.19
N SER A 220 -25.20 -22.18 -1.35
CA SER A 220 -25.54 -23.54 -1.73
C SER A 220 -24.50 -24.54 -1.23
N SER A 221 -24.76 -25.06 -0.03
CA SER A 221 -24.24 -26.37 0.40
C SER A 221 -24.68 -27.53 -0.53
N ASN A 222 -25.45 -27.25 -1.58
CA ASN A 222 -25.95 -28.22 -2.56
C ASN A 222 -25.70 -27.81 -4.03
N SER A 223 -24.77 -26.90 -4.32
CA SER A 223 -24.30 -26.71 -5.70
C SER A 223 -23.09 -27.58 -5.94
N SER A 224 -23.31 -28.70 -6.63
CA SER A 224 -22.30 -29.46 -7.35
C SER A 224 -21.55 -28.63 -8.44
N SER A 225 -21.84 -27.34 -8.57
CA SER A 225 -21.13 -26.34 -9.37
C SER A 225 -20.29 -25.40 -8.49
N GLY A 226 -19.39 -25.95 -7.67
CA GLY A 226 -18.61 -25.20 -6.65
C GLY A 226 -17.56 -24.20 -7.16
N SER A 227 -17.67 -23.67 -8.38
CA SER A 227 -16.67 -22.78 -9.00
C SER A 227 -17.17 -21.40 -9.45
N SER A 228 -18.47 -21.19 -9.66
CA SER A 228 -18.96 -19.98 -10.36
C SER A 228 -19.02 -18.70 -9.50
N GLU A 229 -19.16 -18.80 -8.17
CA GLU A 229 -19.37 -17.64 -7.28
C GLU A 229 -18.15 -17.24 -6.43
N ARG A 230 -17.03 -17.98 -6.53
CA ARG A 230 -15.80 -17.61 -5.83
C ARG A 230 -15.24 -16.28 -6.35
N GLY A 231 -14.79 -15.44 -5.43
CA GLY A 231 -14.25 -14.11 -5.76
C GLY A 231 -15.30 -13.05 -6.10
N CYS A 232 -16.59 -13.37 -6.06
CA CYS A 232 -17.65 -12.39 -6.26
C CYS A 232 -17.76 -11.49 -5.04
N VAL A 233 -17.23 -10.27 -5.15
CA VAL A 233 -17.37 -9.23 -4.14
C VAL A 233 -18.00 -8.03 -4.81
N PHE A 234 -19.10 -7.55 -4.24
CA PHE A 234 -19.85 -6.42 -4.81
C PHE A 234 -20.34 -6.69 -6.25
N GLY A 235 -20.76 -7.94 -6.47
CA GLY A 235 -21.33 -8.37 -7.74
C GLY A 235 -20.35 -8.56 -8.89
N ALA A 236 -19.05 -8.59 -8.66
CA ALA A 236 -18.08 -8.91 -9.70
C ALA A 236 -16.85 -9.64 -9.15
N LYS A 237 -16.23 -10.44 -10.03
CA LYS A 237 -14.87 -10.95 -9.86
C LYS A 237 -13.89 -9.93 -10.43
N GLN A 238 -12.76 -9.77 -9.75
CA GLN A 238 -11.70 -8.87 -10.20
C GLN A 238 -10.40 -9.65 -10.33
N THR A 239 -9.89 -9.76 -11.54
CA THR A 239 -8.58 -10.37 -11.81
C THR A 239 -7.58 -9.26 -12.05
N ILE A 240 -6.54 -9.18 -11.22
CA ILE A 240 -5.53 -8.12 -11.25
C ILE A 240 -4.20 -8.72 -11.70
N MET A 241 -3.54 -8.10 -12.68
CA MET A 241 -2.17 -8.46 -13.04
C MET A 241 -1.22 -7.90 -11.99
N ARG A 242 -0.50 -8.78 -11.30
CA ARG A 242 0.46 -8.41 -10.25
C ARG A 242 1.83 -9.01 -10.54
N LEU A 243 2.87 -8.36 -10.03
CA LEU A 243 4.24 -8.84 -10.17
C LEU A 243 4.38 -10.19 -9.46
N LYS A 244 4.98 -11.18 -10.13
CA LYS A 244 5.24 -12.47 -9.50
C LYS A 244 6.35 -12.31 -8.45
N PRO A 245 6.26 -12.98 -7.29
CA PRO A 245 7.27 -12.84 -6.25
C PRO A 245 8.69 -13.29 -6.66
N ASP A 246 8.82 -14.18 -7.64
CA ASP A 246 10.11 -14.68 -8.16
C ASP A 246 10.67 -13.83 -9.31
N SER A 247 9.94 -12.79 -9.76
CA SER A 247 10.36 -11.91 -10.84
C SER A 247 11.21 -10.75 -10.33
N LEU A 248 12.53 -10.89 -10.46
CA LEU A 248 13.50 -9.86 -10.09
C LEU A 248 13.65 -8.83 -11.23
N CYS A 249 12.79 -7.80 -11.21
CA CYS A 249 12.78 -6.70 -12.18
C CYS A 249 12.18 -5.42 -11.58
N ALA A 250 12.45 -4.27 -12.21
CA ALA A 250 11.85 -3.00 -11.85
C ALA A 250 10.55 -2.77 -12.63
N ASN A 251 9.46 -2.48 -11.94
CA ASN A 251 8.25 -1.94 -12.55
C ASN A 251 8.59 -0.61 -13.24
N ASN A 252 8.02 -0.37 -14.42
CA ASN A 252 8.11 0.93 -15.08
C ASN A 252 7.55 2.02 -14.15
N TYR A 253 8.10 3.23 -14.21
CA TYR A 253 7.63 4.39 -13.46
C TYR A 253 6.13 4.67 -13.66
N SER A 254 5.59 4.48 -14.87
CA SER A 254 4.16 4.65 -15.17
C SER A 254 3.31 3.40 -14.91
N TYR A 255 3.87 2.37 -14.25
CA TYR A 255 3.17 1.13 -13.99
C TYR A 255 1.87 1.36 -13.22
N THR A 256 0.80 0.81 -13.78
CA THR A 256 -0.52 0.75 -13.16
C THR A 256 -1.02 -0.68 -13.34
N PRO A 257 -1.42 -1.38 -12.27
CA PRO A 257 -1.93 -2.75 -12.39
C PRO A 257 -3.14 -2.79 -13.33
N SER A 258 -3.07 -3.59 -14.39
CA SER A 258 -4.24 -3.86 -15.21
C SER A 258 -5.17 -4.82 -14.48
N GLN A 259 -6.47 -4.65 -14.69
CA GLN A 259 -7.48 -5.48 -14.06
C GLN A 259 -8.63 -5.76 -15.02
N THR A 260 -9.18 -6.97 -14.92
CA THR A 260 -10.40 -7.38 -15.62
C THR A 260 -11.51 -7.56 -14.59
N VAL A 261 -12.71 -7.08 -14.92
CA VAL A 261 -13.89 -7.16 -14.05
C VAL A 261 -14.94 -8.01 -14.76
N GLU A 262 -15.35 -9.11 -14.13
CA GLU A 262 -16.38 -10.03 -14.64
C GLU A 262 -17.61 -9.95 -13.72
N PRO A 263 -18.76 -9.45 -14.21
CA PRO A 263 -20.00 -9.41 -13.44
C PRO A 263 -20.44 -10.81 -12.97
N CYS A 264 -20.92 -10.89 -11.73
CA CYS A 264 -21.54 -12.09 -11.16
C CYS A 264 -23.08 -12.01 -11.24
N ASN A 265 -23.74 -13.16 -11.10
CA ASN A 265 -25.19 -13.17 -10.88
C ASN A 265 -25.52 -12.51 -9.54
N CYS A 266 -26.60 -11.72 -9.49
CA CYS A 266 -27.01 -11.09 -8.24
C CYS A 266 -27.55 -12.13 -7.25
N THR A 267 -27.18 -11.96 -5.99
CA THR A 267 -27.67 -12.73 -4.84
C THR A 267 -28.27 -11.77 -3.81
N LYS A 268 -28.93 -12.27 -2.76
CA LYS A 268 -29.42 -11.43 -1.66
C LYS A 268 -28.29 -10.68 -0.91
N ALA A 269 -27.06 -11.17 -0.98
CA ALA A 269 -25.90 -10.51 -0.37
C ALA A 269 -25.49 -9.22 -1.11
N ASP A 270 -25.91 -9.06 -2.37
CA ASP A 270 -25.66 -7.88 -3.19
C ASP A 270 -26.62 -6.71 -2.88
N PHE A 271 -27.54 -6.91 -1.94
CA PHE A 271 -28.57 -5.95 -1.53
C PHE A 271 -28.52 -5.68 -0.03
N GLY A 272 -28.57 -4.40 0.34
CA GLY A 272 -28.85 -3.95 1.69
C GLY A 272 -30.36 -3.94 1.97
N CYS A 273 -30.75 -3.87 3.24
CA CYS A 273 -32.16 -3.68 3.57
C CYS A 273 -32.59 -2.25 3.28
N GLU A 274 -33.74 -2.12 2.61
CA GLU A 274 -34.37 -0.84 2.32
C GLU A 274 -34.96 -0.24 3.60
N PHE A 275 -35.27 1.05 3.56
CA PHE A 275 -35.91 1.74 4.68
C PHE A 275 -37.13 0.97 5.23
N GLY A 276 -37.18 0.81 6.55
CA GLY A 276 -38.23 0.07 7.24
C GLY A 276 -38.03 -1.44 7.29
N TYR A 277 -36.92 -1.96 6.75
CA TYR A 277 -36.54 -3.36 6.84
C TYR A 277 -35.22 -3.52 7.58
N LYS A 278 -35.03 -4.67 8.24
CA LYS A 278 -33.80 -5.03 8.94
C LYS A 278 -33.46 -6.50 8.70
N ARG A 279 -32.18 -6.84 8.89
CA ARG A 279 -31.77 -8.24 9.04
C ARG A 279 -31.88 -8.62 10.51
N GLU A 280 -32.45 -9.78 10.78
CA GLU A 280 -32.37 -10.38 12.11
C GLU A 280 -30.97 -10.94 12.37
N PHE A 281 -30.61 -11.16 13.64
CA PHE A 281 -29.25 -11.55 14.03
C PHE A 281 -28.72 -12.81 13.32
N SER A 282 -29.59 -13.79 13.06
CA SER A 282 -29.27 -15.02 12.34
C SER A 282 -29.81 -15.04 10.90
N GLY A 283 -30.59 -14.03 10.52
CA GLY A 283 -31.27 -13.97 9.23
C GLY A 283 -30.46 -13.19 8.21
N ARG A 284 -30.34 -13.73 6.99
CA ARG A 284 -29.78 -12.98 5.85
C ARG A 284 -30.84 -12.25 5.04
N ASP A 285 -32.10 -12.49 5.39
CA ASP A 285 -33.25 -11.87 4.76
C ASP A 285 -33.61 -10.54 5.41
N CYS A 286 -34.06 -9.60 4.56
CA CYS A 286 -34.58 -8.33 5.01
C CYS A 286 -36.03 -8.51 5.38
N VAL A 287 -36.33 -8.39 6.68
CA VAL A 287 -37.68 -8.49 7.23
C VAL A 287 -38.19 -7.11 7.62
N ARG A 288 -39.50 -6.90 7.47
CA ARG A 288 -40.14 -5.62 7.81
C ARG A 288 -39.99 -5.36 9.30
N ASP A 289 -39.46 -4.19 9.66
CA ASP A 289 -39.44 -3.75 11.05
C ASP A 289 -40.82 -3.18 11.42
N PRO A 290 -41.57 -3.82 12.35
CA PRO A 290 -42.87 -3.31 12.78
C PRO A 290 -42.78 -1.97 13.51
N GLY A 291 -41.60 -1.60 14.02
CA GLY A 291 -41.36 -0.33 14.70
C GLY A 291 -41.18 0.87 13.75
N VAL A 292 -41.05 0.64 12.44
CA VAL A 292 -40.81 1.70 11.46
C VAL A 292 -42.06 1.92 10.60
N PRO A 293 -42.63 3.14 10.60
CA PRO A 293 -43.83 3.44 9.82
C PRO A 293 -43.57 3.31 8.32
N GLU A 294 -44.64 3.11 7.55
CA GLU A 294 -44.54 3.07 6.09
C GLU A 294 -44.08 4.42 5.54
N LEU A 295 -43.23 4.36 4.53
CA LEU A 295 -42.76 5.55 3.84
C LEU A 295 -43.83 5.99 2.83
N ASP A 296 -44.59 7.01 3.23
CA ASP A 296 -45.48 7.76 2.37
C ASP A 296 -44.69 8.93 1.75
N VAL A 297 -44.38 8.87 0.46
CA VAL A 297 -43.65 9.92 -0.26
C VAL A 297 -44.65 10.85 -0.93
N CYS A 298 -44.66 12.12 -0.55
CA CYS A 298 -45.47 13.13 -1.23
C CYS A 298 -44.86 13.47 -2.58
N THR A 299 -45.59 13.21 -3.66
CA THR A 299 -45.15 13.55 -5.02
C THR A 299 -45.74 14.88 -5.45
N ASP A 300 -47.04 15.08 -5.22
CA ASP A 300 -47.73 16.35 -5.38
C ASP A 300 -48.45 16.76 -4.10
N GLU A 301 -49.11 17.93 -4.11
CA GLU A 301 -49.84 18.45 -2.95
C GLU A 301 -50.97 17.51 -2.50
N ASP A 302 -51.55 16.75 -3.44
CA ASP A 302 -52.68 15.87 -3.19
C ASP A 302 -52.39 14.37 -3.26
N SER A 303 -51.17 13.98 -3.63
CA SER A 303 -50.81 12.59 -3.93
C SER A 303 -49.68 12.08 -3.03
N VAL A 304 -49.96 10.96 -2.37
CA VAL A 304 -48.95 10.15 -1.68
C VAL A 304 -48.61 8.97 -2.57
N GLN A 305 -47.33 8.82 -2.87
CA GLN A 305 -46.79 7.61 -3.45
C GLN A 305 -46.30 6.70 -2.33
N ARG A 306 -46.91 5.51 -2.23
CA ARG A 306 -46.45 4.42 -1.40
C ARG A 306 -45.53 3.53 -2.20
N VAL A 307 -44.26 3.48 -1.78
CA VAL A 307 -43.27 2.60 -2.39
C VAL A 307 -43.33 1.27 -1.67
N LEU A 308 -43.93 0.26 -2.29
CA LEU A 308 -43.95 -1.11 -1.79
C LEU A 308 -42.73 -1.83 -2.34
N THR A 309 -41.88 -2.31 -1.43
CA THR A 309 -40.66 -3.03 -1.78
C THR A 309 -40.65 -4.38 -1.07
N ASP A 310 -39.97 -5.35 -1.66
CA ASP A 310 -39.66 -6.61 -0.97
C ASP A 310 -38.61 -6.42 0.15
N GLY A 311 -38.19 -5.17 0.43
CA GLY A 311 -37.27 -4.84 1.53
C GLY A 311 -35.80 -4.80 1.16
N TYR A 312 -35.45 -4.93 -0.12
CA TYR A 312 -34.07 -5.00 -0.59
C TYR A 312 -33.72 -3.84 -1.53
N ARG A 313 -32.53 -3.29 -1.35
CA ARG A 313 -31.95 -2.24 -2.19
C ARG A 313 -30.55 -2.64 -2.63
N LYS A 314 -30.29 -2.58 -3.95
CA LYS A 314 -28.98 -2.95 -4.50
C LYS A 314 -27.89 -2.07 -3.90
N LEU A 315 -26.78 -2.68 -3.48
CA LEU A 315 -25.68 -1.95 -2.85
C LEU A 315 -25.05 -0.94 -3.84
N PRO A 316 -24.78 0.31 -3.45
CA PRO A 316 -24.29 1.35 -4.36
C PRO A 316 -22.94 1.04 -5.01
N GLY A 317 -22.94 0.85 -6.34
CA GLY A 317 -21.76 0.50 -7.15
C GLY A 317 -21.56 -1.02 -7.31
N ASN A 318 -22.51 -1.83 -6.87
CA ASN A 318 -22.49 -3.28 -7.07
C ASN A 318 -22.75 -3.60 -8.54
N LEU A 319 -21.90 -4.45 -9.12
CA LEU A 319 -21.83 -4.72 -10.55
C LEU A 319 -22.56 -6.00 -10.96
N CYS A 320 -23.28 -6.66 -10.05
CA CYS A 320 -23.97 -7.91 -10.39
C CYS A 320 -25.04 -7.69 -11.47
N SER A 321 -25.30 -8.72 -12.26
CA SER A 321 -26.30 -8.71 -13.33
C SER A 321 -27.07 -10.03 -13.37
N GLY A 322 -28.39 -9.99 -13.61
CA GLY A 322 -29.23 -11.19 -13.55
C GLY A 322 -29.35 -11.76 -12.13
N GLY A 323 -29.89 -12.96 -11.98
CA GLY A 323 -30.07 -13.60 -10.67
C GLY A 323 -31.22 -12.99 -9.84
N PHE A 324 -30.99 -12.82 -8.53
CA PHE A 324 -31.98 -12.26 -7.60
C PHE A 324 -32.30 -10.80 -7.93
N ALA A 325 -33.59 -10.52 -8.15
CA ALA A 325 -34.12 -9.19 -8.34
C ALA A 325 -35.35 -9.01 -7.41
N PRO A 326 -35.31 -8.08 -6.44
CA PRO A 326 -36.46 -7.81 -5.59
C PRO A 326 -37.55 -7.09 -6.38
N ASN A 327 -38.81 -7.40 -6.12
CA ASN A 327 -39.92 -6.64 -6.68
C ASN A 327 -40.00 -5.27 -6.00
N ARG A 328 -40.23 -4.25 -6.83
CA ARG A 328 -40.52 -2.90 -6.39
C ARG A 328 -41.75 -2.41 -7.15
N THR A 329 -42.80 -2.11 -6.42
CA THR A 329 -44.06 -1.59 -6.96
C THR A 329 -44.37 -0.25 -6.32
N GLU A 330 -44.79 0.71 -7.13
CA GLU A 330 -45.17 2.03 -6.67
C GLU A 330 -46.69 2.16 -6.76
N GLN A 331 -47.35 2.45 -5.63
CA GLN A 331 -48.79 2.66 -5.58
C GLN A 331 -49.07 4.12 -5.23
N THR A 332 -49.90 4.80 -6.03
CA THR A 332 -50.29 6.18 -5.77
C THR A 332 -51.65 6.22 -5.09
N ALA A 333 -51.73 6.88 -3.94
CA ALA A 333 -52.95 7.14 -3.20
C ALA A 333 -53.20 8.65 -3.08
N LEU A 334 -54.46 9.07 -3.18
CA LEU A 334 -54.85 10.47 -3.00
C LEU A 334 -54.96 10.78 -1.49
N GLN A 335 -54.12 11.69 -0.98
CA GLN A 335 -54.12 12.15 0.42
C GLN A 335 -53.85 13.66 0.50
N GLY A 336 -54.78 14.44 -0.08
CA GLY A 336 -54.86 15.91 -0.20
C GLY A 336 -54.17 16.80 0.86
N LYS A 337 -54.40 16.52 2.15
CA LYS A 337 -54.07 17.49 3.22
C LYS A 337 -52.72 17.24 3.88
N ARG A 338 -52.21 16.01 3.87
CA ARG A 338 -50.95 15.66 4.55
C ARG A 338 -49.73 16.09 3.73
N CYS A 339 -49.83 16.03 2.39
CA CYS A 339 -48.71 16.33 1.51
C CYS A 339 -48.50 17.81 1.24
N SER A 340 -49.58 18.58 1.06
CA SER A 340 -49.51 20.04 0.95
C SER A 340 -48.74 20.69 2.11
N GLU A 341 -49.01 20.31 3.36
CA GLU A 341 -48.29 20.84 4.53
C GLU A 341 -46.81 20.41 4.59
N LEU A 342 -46.51 19.15 4.26
CA LEU A 342 -45.14 18.63 4.24
C LEU A 342 -44.28 19.30 3.16
N LEU A 343 -44.82 19.42 1.94
CA LEU A 343 -44.14 20.08 0.82
C LEU A 343 -43.91 21.55 1.10
N LYS A 344 -44.86 22.25 1.74
CA LYS A 344 -44.67 23.64 2.18
C LYS A 344 -43.49 23.77 3.14
N ARG A 345 -43.40 22.92 4.17
CA ARG A 345 -42.28 22.92 5.12
C ARG A 345 -40.94 22.59 4.45
N GLN A 346 -40.94 21.72 3.44
CA GLN A 346 -39.73 21.40 2.68
C GLN A 346 -39.25 22.61 1.85
N ARG A 347 -40.16 23.32 1.18
CA ARG A 347 -39.85 24.58 0.46
C ARG A 347 -39.28 25.63 1.41
N GLU A 348 -39.93 25.88 2.54
CA GLU A 348 -39.43 26.83 3.56
C GLU A 348 -38.03 26.48 4.07
N ARG A 349 -37.73 25.19 4.26
CA ARG A 349 -36.38 24.73 4.66
C ARG A 349 -35.35 24.91 3.53
N ALA A 350 -35.73 24.65 2.28
CA ALA A 350 -34.85 24.86 1.14
C ALA A 350 -34.50 26.34 0.97
N ASP A 351 -35.51 27.22 1.05
CA ASP A 351 -35.33 28.67 0.99
C ASP A 351 -34.43 29.17 2.13
N ALA A 352 -34.62 28.67 3.35
CA ALA A 352 -33.77 29.00 4.50
C ALA A 352 -32.32 28.51 4.34
N ALA A 353 -32.12 27.31 3.77
CA ALA A 353 -30.78 26.77 3.49
C ALA A 353 -30.06 27.58 2.41
N GLU A 354 -30.78 28.00 1.37
CA GLU A 354 -30.24 28.84 0.31
C GLU A 354 -29.88 30.25 0.81
N ALA A 355 -30.75 30.85 1.64
CA ALA A 355 -30.45 32.12 2.32
C ALA A 355 -29.20 32.02 3.21
N THR A 356 -29.03 30.90 3.92
CA THR A 356 -27.84 30.64 4.76
C THR A 356 -26.58 30.51 3.89
N LYS A 357 -26.66 29.82 2.76
CA LYS A 357 -25.54 29.68 1.81
C LYS A 357 -25.16 31.02 1.19
N LEU A 358 -26.13 31.86 0.85
CA LEU A 358 -25.91 33.20 0.31
C LEU A 358 -25.23 34.12 1.36
N ALA A 359 -25.67 34.04 2.62
CA ALA A 359 -25.04 34.77 3.73
C ALA A 359 -23.59 34.32 3.99
N ALA A 360 -23.32 33.02 3.94
CA ALA A 360 -21.95 32.50 4.07
C ALA A 360 -21.06 32.95 2.90
N SER A 361 -21.61 33.00 1.68
CA SER A 361 -20.89 33.50 0.50
C SER A 361 -20.59 34.99 0.59
N SER A 362 -21.50 35.80 1.11
CA SER A 362 -21.27 37.24 1.29
C SER A 362 -20.24 37.53 2.38
N GLU A 363 -20.26 36.77 3.48
CA GLU A 363 -19.23 36.86 4.53
C GLU A 363 -17.84 36.46 4.01
N ALA A 364 -17.76 35.39 3.19
CA ALA A 364 -16.52 34.97 2.55
C ALA A 364 -15.97 36.04 1.58
N ALA A 365 -16.85 36.68 0.80
CA ALA A 365 -16.48 37.77 -0.10
C ALA A 365 -15.95 39.00 0.68
N ALA A 366 -16.59 39.36 1.81
CA ALA A 366 -16.13 40.45 2.67
C ALA A 366 -14.74 40.15 3.29
N LYS A 367 -14.49 38.91 3.71
CA LYS A 367 -13.17 38.48 4.22
C LYS A 367 -12.09 38.57 3.13
N LEU A 368 -12.40 38.15 1.90
CA LEU A 368 -11.48 38.24 0.77
C LEU A 368 -11.17 39.71 0.41
N ALA A 369 -12.18 40.59 0.40
CA ALA A 369 -11.98 42.02 0.16
C ALA A 369 -11.07 42.66 1.23
N ALA A 370 -11.25 42.30 2.51
CA ALA A 370 -10.39 42.77 3.59
C ALA A 370 -8.93 42.27 3.45
N GLN A 371 -8.74 41.02 3.01
CA GLN A 371 -7.41 40.47 2.74
C GLN A 371 -6.72 41.19 1.58
N LEU A 372 -7.44 41.48 0.49
CA LEU A 372 -6.91 42.24 -0.64
C LEU A 372 -6.52 43.66 -0.24
N ALA A 373 -7.37 44.36 0.52
CA ALA A 373 -7.05 45.70 1.02
C ALA A 373 -5.81 45.71 1.93
N LYS A 374 -5.64 44.67 2.76
CA LYS A 374 -4.42 44.51 3.58
C LYS A 374 -3.18 44.26 2.72
N ALA A 375 -3.30 43.42 1.68
CA ALA A 375 -2.20 43.14 0.76
C ALA A 375 -1.78 44.39 -0.03
N ASP A 376 -2.73 45.22 -0.47
CA ASP A 376 -2.46 46.49 -1.15
C ASP A 376 -1.76 47.49 -0.22
N ALA A 377 -2.19 47.59 1.05
CA ALA A 377 -1.53 48.44 2.03
C ALA A 377 -0.09 47.97 2.34
N GLU A 378 0.14 46.65 2.42
CA GLU A 378 1.48 46.07 2.58
C GLU A 378 2.35 46.32 1.35
N ALA A 379 1.79 46.22 0.14
CA ALA A 379 2.47 46.51 -1.11
C ALA A 379 2.88 47.99 -1.21
N GLU A 380 1.98 48.92 -0.84
CA GLU A 380 2.29 50.35 -0.83
C GLU A 380 3.35 50.69 0.22
N ALA A 381 3.29 50.11 1.42
CA ALA A 381 4.30 50.27 2.45
C ALA A 381 5.67 49.72 2.00
N ASN A 382 5.69 48.57 1.32
CA ASN A 382 6.92 47.97 0.80
C ASN A 382 7.48 48.79 -0.38
N ASN A 383 6.62 49.36 -1.23
CA ASN A 383 7.02 50.28 -2.29
C ASN A 383 7.60 51.58 -1.72
N ARG A 384 7.01 52.16 -0.67
CA ARG A 384 7.59 53.31 0.06
C ARG A 384 8.94 52.96 0.69
N ARG A 385 9.08 51.77 1.29
CA ARG A 385 10.38 51.28 1.81
C ARG A 385 11.42 51.13 0.69
N ARG A 386 11.04 50.65 -0.49
CA ARG A 386 11.91 50.58 -1.67
C ARG A 386 12.26 51.96 -2.21
N LEU A 387 11.31 52.90 -2.26
CA LEU A 387 11.56 54.28 -2.71
C LEU A 387 12.54 55.01 -1.77
N VAL A 388 12.41 54.80 -0.45
CA VAL A 388 13.32 55.35 0.56
C VAL A 388 14.69 54.65 0.53
N ALA A 389 14.75 53.35 0.24
CA ALA A 389 16.00 52.59 0.05
C ALA A 389 16.73 52.92 -1.27
N VAL A 390 16.04 53.50 -2.26
CA VAL A 390 16.63 53.94 -3.54
C VAL A 390 17.04 55.42 -3.52
N LEU A 391 16.56 56.22 -2.56
CA LEU A 391 16.88 57.66 -2.45
C LEU A 391 17.94 58.03 -1.40
N LEU A 392 18.61 57.05 -0.80
CA LEU A 392 19.82 57.21 0.01
C LEU A 392 20.70 55.96 -0.21
N PRO A 393 21.62 55.87 -1.20
CA PRO A 393 22.56 56.90 -1.65
C PRO A 393 22.82 56.94 -3.19
N VAL A 394 22.55 58.07 -3.87
CA VAL A 394 23.08 58.37 -5.23
C VAL A 394 24.37 59.20 -5.15
N SER A 395 25.24 58.91 -4.18
CA SER A 395 26.55 59.57 -4.12
C SER A 395 27.60 58.64 -3.54
N ALA A 396 28.16 57.77 -4.38
CA ALA A 396 29.61 57.63 -4.58
C ALA A 396 29.95 56.43 -5.48
N ILE A 397 31.06 56.58 -6.22
CA ILE A 397 31.88 55.53 -6.84
C ILE A 397 31.48 55.09 -8.28
N LEU A 398 31.57 56.05 -9.21
CA LEU A 398 32.28 55.77 -10.47
C LEU A 398 33.78 55.63 -10.14
N GLY A 399 34.42 54.52 -10.53
CA GLY A 399 35.88 54.44 -10.59
C GLY A 399 36.56 53.16 -10.07
N GLY A 400 35.84 52.20 -9.46
CA GLY A 400 36.48 51.08 -8.76
C GLY A 400 36.33 49.68 -9.36
N LEU A 401 35.45 49.46 -10.34
CA LEU A 401 35.02 48.10 -10.73
C LEU A 401 35.73 47.51 -11.98
N VAL A 402 36.62 48.26 -12.62
CA VAL A 402 37.32 47.79 -13.84
C VAL A 402 38.66 47.10 -13.52
N CYS A 403 39.24 47.28 -12.32
CA CYS A 403 40.52 46.65 -11.96
C CYS A 403 40.39 45.30 -11.23
N ALA A 404 39.24 44.98 -10.61
CA ALA A 404 39.09 43.74 -9.83
C ALA A 404 38.76 42.50 -10.68
N VAL A 405 38.15 42.69 -11.86
CA VAL A 405 37.71 41.57 -12.73
C VAL A 405 38.88 40.97 -13.52
N LEU A 406 39.91 41.77 -13.84
CA LEU A 406 41.08 41.29 -14.60
C LEU A 406 42.09 40.49 -13.75
N ALA A 407 42.13 40.70 -12.44
CA ALA A 407 43.02 39.95 -11.54
C ALA A 407 42.50 38.53 -11.22
N LEU A 408 41.17 38.34 -11.16
CA LEU A 408 40.57 37.04 -10.85
C LEU A 408 40.59 36.05 -12.03
N VAL A 409 40.62 36.56 -13.27
CA VAL A 409 40.67 35.72 -14.48
C VAL A 409 42.07 35.13 -14.72
N LEU A 410 43.13 35.78 -14.23
CA LEU A 410 44.52 35.28 -14.34
C LEU A 410 44.91 34.30 -13.22
N ALA A 411 44.29 34.39 -12.04
CA ALA A 411 44.51 33.44 -10.94
C ALA A 411 43.78 32.09 -11.15
N ALA A 412 42.67 32.09 -11.90
CA ALA A 412 41.91 30.87 -12.18
C ALA A 412 42.53 30.00 -13.29
N LYS A 413 43.36 30.57 -14.17
CA LYS A 413 43.90 29.88 -15.35
C LYS A 413 45.27 29.19 -15.15
N LEU A 414 45.86 29.31 -13.96
CA LEU A 414 47.11 28.63 -13.56
C LEU A 414 46.93 27.59 -12.44
N ARG A 415 45.69 27.26 -12.07
CA ARG A 415 45.34 26.13 -11.20
C ARG A 415 44.69 24.98 -11.97
N GLU A 416 45.17 24.79 -13.18
CA GLU A 416 45.09 23.51 -13.84
C GLU A 416 46.19 22.60 -13.28
N ARG A 417 45.94 21.28 -13.23
CA ARG A 417 46.94 20.21 -13.04
C ARG A 417 47.65 20.16 -11.68
N ARG A 418 47.04 19.47 -10.71
CA ARG A 418 47.69 18.45 -9.87
C ARG A 418 46.69 17.86 -8.86
N ARG A 419 46.07 16.74 -9.24
CA ARG A 419 45.92 15.51 -8.42
C ARG A 419 45.07 14.50 -9.19
N GLN A 420 45.74 13.46 -9.64
CA GLN A 420 45.25 12.35 -10.46
C GLN A 420 44.62 11.25 -9.58
N LEU A 421 43.67 10.54 -10.21
CA LEU A 421 43.35 9.10 -10.18
C LEU A 421 43.41 8.29 -8.85
N ALA A 422 42.31 7.58 -8.58
CA ALA A 422 42.21 6.11 -8.43
C ALA A 422 40.75 5.78 -8.07
N ALA A 423 39.95 5.22 -8.99
CA ALA A 423 39.73 3.78 -9.16
C ALA A 423 39.31 3.05 -7.88
N PHE A 424 38.01 2.78 -7.74
CA PHE A 424 37.53 1.58 -7.02
C PHE A 424 36.17 1.14 -7.61
N HIS A 425 36.24 0.19 -8.53
CA HIS A 425 35.14 -0.68 -8.93
C HIS A 425 35.46 -2.07 -8.36
N TYR A 426 34.42 -2.73 -7.84
CA TYR A 426 34.26 -4.08 -7.23
C TYR A 426 33.60 -3.90 -5.85
N SER A 427 32.52 -4.58 -5.46
CA SER A 427 31.91 -5.83 -5.94
C SER A 427 30.43 -5.84 -5.55
N ALA A 428 29.54 -6.27 -6.45
CA ALA A 428 28.19 -6.71 -6.08
C ALA A 428 27.66 -7.69 -7.15
N VAL A 429 28.22 -8.90 -7.17
CA VAL A 429 27.59 -10.06 -7.84
C VAL A 429 27.82 -11.27 -6.96
N SER A 430 26.79 -11.66 -6.21
CA SER A 430 26.41 -13.04 -5.88
C SER A 430 25.45 -13.03 -4.69
N ALA A 431 24.16 -12.80 -4.95
CA ALA A 431 23.07 -13.20 -4.07
C ALA A 431 21.75 -13.19 -4.86
N ALA A 432 21.68 -14.03 -5.87
CA ALA A 432 20.41 -14.40 -6.51
C ALA A 432 20.40 -15.92 -6.61
N GLY A 433 19.77 -16.57 -5.63
CA GLY A 433 19.57 -18.01 -5.61
C GLY A 433 19.67 -18.64 -4.22
N ARG A 434 18.50 -19.06 -3.71
CA ARG A 434 18.21 -19.87 -2.52
C ARG A 434 18.26 -19.17 -1.17
N CYS A 435 17.23 -19.46 -0.38
CA CYS A 435 17.10 -19.12 1.04
C CYS A 435 18.17 -19.89 1.82
N GLU A 436 19.34 -19.29 2.02
CA GLU A 436 20.28 -19.73 3.06
C GLU A 436 20.74 -18.52 3.86
N ASP A 437 20.79 -18.69 5.18
CA ASP A 437 21.24 -17.69 6.15
C ASP A 437 22.71 -17.35 5.89
N VAL A 438 22.98 -16.24 5.19
CA VAL A 438 24.34 -15.76 4.98
C VAL A 438 24.80 -14.99 6.22
N GLU A 439 25.42 -15.70 7.16
CA GLU A 439 26.27 -15.10 8.18
C GLU A 439 27.53 -14.50 7.55
N SER A 440 27.73 -13.21 7.78
CA SER A 440 28.99 -12.46 7.78
C SER A 440 30.09 -12.82 6.76
N LEU A 441 30.08 -12.12 5.62
CA LEU A 441 31.30 -11.83 4.87
C LEU A 441 32.07 -10.69 5.54
N SER A 442 32.97 -11.02 6.49
CA SER A 442 34.10 -10.15 6.83
C SER A 442 35.21 -10.92 7.54
N ASN A 443 36.26 -11.30 6.80
CA ASN A 443 37.62 -11.35 7.33
C ASN A 443 38.63 -11.52 6.18
N SER A 444 39.32 -10.44 5.84
CA SER A 444 40.63 -10.52 5.16
C SER A 444 41.58 -9.51 5.81
N THR A 445 42.04 -9.83 7.01
CA THR A 445 43.17 -9.17 7.65
C THR A 445 44.43 -9.77 7.08
N THR A 446 45.22 -8.97 6.34
CA THR A 446 46.54 -9.39 5.88
C THR A 446 47.59 -8.50 6.53
N THR A 447 48.36 -9.06 7.45
CA THR A 447 49.71 -8.59 7.80
C THR A 447 50.62 -9.80 8.06
N PRO A 448 51.92 -9.69 7.77
CA PRO A 448 52.76 -10.82 7.38
C PRO A 448 53.52 -11.44 8.55
N ALA A 449 53.88 -12.72 8.43
CA ALA A 449 54.89 -13.37 9.26
C ALA A 449 55.99 -14.00 8.38
N PRO A 450 57.27 -13.98 8.82
CA PRO A 450 58.40 -14.44 8.01
C PRO A 450 58.84 -15.89 8.27
N THR A 451 59.61 -16.41 7.32
CA THR A 451 60.70 -17.42 7.41
C THR A 451 60.41 -18.91 7.71
N ARG A 452 60.44 -19.71 6.64
CA ARG A 452 61.41 -20.79 6.29
C ARG A 452 61.83 -21.80 7.38
N SER A 453 61.55 -23.11 7.15
CA SER A 453 62.53 -24.21 6.92
C SER A 453 62.02 -25.62 7.30
N GLY A 454 62.52 -26.65 6.57
CA GLY A 454 62.48 -28.10 6.90
C GLY A 454 61.20 -28.83 6.42
N GLY A 455 61.20 -29.75 5.44
CA GLY A 455 61.87 -31.06 5.43
C GLY A 455 60.99 -32.09 6.15
N GLY A 456 60.57 -33.26 5.66
CA GLY A 456 60.71 -34.02 4.42
C GLY A 456 59.92 -35.33 4.62
N GLY A 457 59.83 -36.17 3.57
CA GLY A 457 59.64 -37.62 3.71
C GLY A 457 58.21 -38.18 3.71
N GLY A 458 57.84 -38.81 2.58
CA GLY A 458 57.73 -40.28 2.53
C GLY A 458 56.37 -40.94 2.77
N GLY A 459 55.88 -41.60 1.69
CA GLY A 459 55.12 -42.86 1.70
C GLY A 459 53.66 -42.79 2.19
N GLY A 460 52.68 -43.47 1.61
CA GLY A 460 52.66 -44.50 0.58
C GLY A 460 51.38 -45.32 0.75
N GLY A 461 50.74 -45.68 -0.37
CA GLY A 461 49.69 -46.71 -0.44
C GLY A 461 48.37 -46.39 0.27
N SER A 462 47.22 -46.94 -0.09
CA SER A 462 46.87 -47.97 -1.05
C SER A 462 45.35 -48.06 -1.02
N ARG A 463 44.71 -48.25 -2.19
CA ARG A 463 43.60 -49.19 -2.50
C ARG A 463 42.41 -49.24 -1.52
N ARG A 464 41.15 -49.30 -1.94
CA ARG A 464 40.46 -49.91 -3.10
C ARG A 464 39.02 -49.31 -3.03
N ALA A 465 38.38 -48.98 -4.15
CA ALA A 465 37.59 -49.90 -4.99
C ALA A 465 36.39 -50.45 -4.19
N ASP A 466 35.16 -50.53 -4.68
CA ASP A 466 34.52 -50.68 -5.98
C ASP A 466 33.02 -50.41 -5.65
N ASP A 467 32.03 -50.23 -6.50
CA ASP A 467 31.85 -50.43 -7.93
C ASP A 467 30.47 -49.82 -8.29
N LYS A 468 30.37 -49.36 -9.54
CA LYS A 468 29.29 -49.63 -10.53
C LYS A 468 27.87 -49.10 -10.30
N GLN A 469 27.41 -48.19 -11.18
CA GLN A 469 26.88 -48.35 -12.56
C GLN A 469 25.35 -48.31 -12.50
N GLN A 470 24.56 -47.80 -13.46
CA GLN A 470 24.72 -47.27 -14.81
C GLN A 470 23.40 -46.48 -15.07
N LEU A 471 23.42 -45.24 -15.55
CA LEU A 471 23.31 -44.81 -16.96
C LEU A 471 22.02 -45.18 -17.70
N LEU A 472 21.41 -44.17 -18.33
CA LEU A 472 20.92 -44.07 -19.72
C LEU A 472 19.96 -42.83 -19.77
N LEU A 473 20.34 -41.64 -20.24
CA LEU A 473 20.52 -41.13 -21.62
C LEU A 473 19.38 -41.46 -22.61
N ASN A 474 18.63 -40.42 -23.02
CA ASN A 474 18.44 -39.98 -24.43
C ASN A 474 17.53 -38.72 -24.51
N PRO A 475 17.86 -37.75 -25.38
CA PRO A 475 16.91 -36.94 -26.17
C PRO A 475 17.27 -37.03 -27.68
N PRO A 476 16.76 -36.19 -28.60
CA PRO A 476 15.43 -35.57 -28.80
C PRO A 476 14.81 -35.98 -30.17
N GLU A 477 13.56 -35.59 -30.46
CA GLU A 477 13.01 -35.58 -31.83
C GLU A 477 12.23 -34.30 -32.10
N ALA A 478 12.36 -33.82 -33.34
CA ALA A 478 11.77 -32.62 -33.92
C ALA A 478 11.18 -33.00 -35.29
N GLU A 479 9.97 -32.51 -35.59
CA GLU A 479 9.38 -32.24 -36.92
C GLU A 479 8.31 -31.15 -36.63
N ASP A 480 8.17 -29.97 -37.25
CA ASP A 480 8.27 -29.40 -38.60
C ASP A 480 6.89 -29.07 -39.21
N GLU A 481 6.87 -27.93 -39.88
CA GLU A 481 5.87 -27.31 -40.78
C GLU A 481 4.59 -26.63 -40.26
N GLY A 482 4.46 -25.35 -40.66
CA GLY A 482 3.22 -24.57 -40.59
C GLY A 482 3.41 -23.06 -40.74
N ALA A 483 4.02 -22.60 -41.83
CA ALA A 483 4.03 -21.18 -42.22
C ALA A 483 2.79 -20.83 -43.05
N THR A 484 2.05 -19.79 -42.66
CA THR A 484 1.21 -19.00 -43.57
C THR A 484 1.24 -17.53 -43.21
N GLU A 485 1.21 -16.75 -44.27
CA GLU A 485 1.51 -15.35 -44.48
C GLU A 485 0.27 -14.45 -44.27
N VAL A 486 0.51 -13.24 -43.74
CA VAL A 486 -0.10 -11.92 -44.05
C VAL A 486 -1.57 -11.85 -44.51
N ASP A 487 -2.43 -11.14 -43.74
CA ASP A 487 -3.11 -9.93 -44.26
C ASP A 487 -3.92 -9.13 -43.22
N ALA A 488 -3.76 -7.80 -43.37
CA ALA A 488 -4.69 -6.68 -43.19
C ALA A 488 -5.58 -6.48 -41.94
N ALA A 489 -5.43 -5.27 -41.38
CA ALA A 489 -6.40 -4.53 -40.57
C ALA A 489 -7.76 -4.33 -41.28
N PRO A 490 -8.79 -3.91 -40.53
CA PRO A 490 -9.21 -2.52 -40.75
C PRO A 490 -9.49 -1.72 -39.48
N GLU A 491 -9.24 -0.42 -39.62
CA GLU A 491 -9.74 0.65 -38.77
C GLU A 491 -11.27 0.83 -38.87
N VAL A 492 -11.77 1.64 -37.93
CA VAL A 492 -12.92 2.57 -37.99
C VAL A 492 -14.26 2.11 -37.41
N GLY A 493 -14.69 2.88 -36.39
CA GLY A 493 -16.06 3.04 -35.89
C GLY A 493 -16.11 2.94 -34.37
N GLY A 494 -16.09 4.00 -33.55
CA GLY A 494 -16.52 5.37 -33.79
C GLY A 494 -18.04 5.46 -33.74
N LEU A 495 -18.62 5.65 -32.54
CA LEU A 495 -19.92 6.29 -32.30
C LEU A 495 -20.20 6.39 -30.78
N VAL A 496 -20.21 7.65 -30.33
CA VAL A 496 -20.98 8.32 -29.24
C VAL A 496 -20.89 7.77 -27.82
#